data_AF-A0A7L2I1N1-F1
#
_entry.id   AF-A0A7L2I1N1-F1
#
_cell.length_a   1.000
_cell.length_b   1.000
_cell.length_c   1.000
_cell.angle_alpha   90.00
_cell.angle_beta   90.00
_cell.angle_gamma   90.00
#
_symmetry.space_group_name_H-M   'P 1'
#
loop_
_entity.id
_entity.type
_entity.pdbx_description
1 polymer ?
#
loop_
_entity_poly.entity_id
_entity_poly.type
_entity_poly.pdbx_seq_one_letter_code
_entity_poly.pdbx_strand_id
1 'polypeptide(L)'
;TGENYKGADRELQTVRQMMIDFLQNHSQELRPPACPPLDPVLSSDITSLFDKDSHHYTAIVFESNNSYVGREVILDLIQYENIIVKRALNFDKLFLEKLGITSVPSCYLIHPNGSHGLINILKPLRSFFSSYLKSLPGVRKKLLLPLQLPVQENKEESTEIKVWKEFDK
;
A
#
# COMPACT_ATOMS: atom_id res chain seq x y z
N THR A 1 0.33 21.15 -2.07
CA THR A 1 1.26 22.05 -1.35
C THR A 1 2.22 21.19 -0.56
N GLY A 2 3.52 21.50 -0.54
CA GLY A 2 4.47 20.79 0.32
C GLY A 2 4.42 21.38 1.73
N GLU A 3 4.20 20.55 2.74
CA GLU A 3 4.30 20.96 4.15
C GLU A 3 5.66 20.58 4.73
N ASN A 4 6.22 21.45 5.57
CA ASN A 4 7.51 21.20 6.21
C ASN A 4 7.38 20.18 7.35
N TYR A 5 8.23 19.15 7.34
CA TYR A 5 8.40 18.24 8.47
C TYR A 5 8.97 18.99 9.68
N LYS A 6 8.21 19.07 10.77
CA LYS A 6 8.58 19.79 12.00
C LYS A 6 9.15 18.88 13.11
N GLY A 7 9.23 17.57 12.88
CA GLY A 7 9.80 16.66 13.87
C GLY A 7 11.31 16.82 14.01
N ALA A 8 11.83 16.52 15.20
CA ALA A 8 13.26 16.48 15.45
C ALA A 8 13.90 15.17 14.95
N ASP A 9 13.12 14.07 14.97
CA ASP A 9 13.56 12.75 14.56
C ASP A 9 13.45 12.58 13.03
N ARG A 10 14.60 12.46 12.37
CA ARG A 10 14.70 12.28 10.92
C ARG A 10 15.00 10.84 10.53
N GLU A 11 14.82 9.89 11.43
CA GLU A 11 14.94 8.47 11.11
C GLU A 11 13.94 8.08 10.01
N LEU A 12 14.41 7.22 9.10
CA LEU A 12 13.64 6.82 7.92
C LEU A 12 12.29 6.18 8.28
N GLN A 13 12.22 5.45 9.39
CA GLN A 13 10.99 4.84 9.87
C GLN A 13 9.98 5.91 10.30
N THR A 14 10.40 6.87 11.12
CA THR A 14 9.55 7.96 11.63
C THR A 14 9.00 8.82 10.51
N VAL A 15 9.86 9.22 9.56
CA VAL A 15 9.42 10.00 8.38
C VAL A 15 8.40 9.23 7.57
N ARG A 16 8.60 7.92 7.37
CA ARG A 16 7.67 7.09 6.61
C ARG A 16 6.33 6.92 7.31
N GLN A 17 6.33 6.66 8.62
CA GLN A 17 5.09 6.52 9.38
C GLN A 17 4.29 7.83 9.36
N MET A 18 4.97 8.96 9.52
CA MET A 18 4.32 10.28 9.38
C MET A 18 3.73 10.48 7.98
N MET A 19 4.44 10.12 6.91
CA MET A 19 3.90 10.20 5.55
C MET A 19 2.64 9.36 5.38
N ILE A 20 2.60 8.18 5.99
CA ILE A 20 1.41 7.31 5.98
C ILE A 20 0.27 7.97 6.74
N ASP A 21 0.51 8.51 7.93
CA ASP A 21 -0.50 9.20 8.73
C ASP A 21 -1.04 10.43 8.00
N PHE A 22 -0.17 11.17 7.32
CA PHE A 22 -0.55 12.28 6.46
C PHE A 22 -1.49 11.80 5.35
N LEU A 23 -1.15 10.75 4.61
CA LEU A 23 -2.01 10.17 3.55
C LEU A 23 -3.36 9.65 4.09
N GLN A 24 -3.40 9.15 5.31
CA GLN A 24 -4.62 8.61 5.91
C GLN A 24 -5.56 9.70 6.43
N ASN A 25 -5.01 10.77 7.02
CA ASN A 25 -5.78 11.82 7.68
C ASN A 25 -6.27 12.94 6.72
N HIS A 26 -5.95 12.87 5.42
CA HIS A 26 -6.49 13.83 4.45
C HIS A 26 -7.99 13.63 4.27
N SER A 27 -8.73 14.74 4.24
CA SER A 27 -10.14 14.77 3.83
C SER A 27 -10.30 14.08 2.47
N GLN A 28 -11.41 13.36 2.26
CA GLN A 28 -11.60 12.58 1.03
C GLN A 28 -11.46 13.41 -0.25
N GLU A 29 -11.81 14.70 -0.19
CA GLU A 29 -11.69 15.65 -1.31
C GLU A 29 -10.23 15.94 -1.72
N LEU A 30 -9.26 15.72 -0.82
CA LEU A 30 -7.83 15.97 -1.05
C LEU A 30 -7.03 14.67 -1.18
N ARG A 31 -7.67 13.50 -1.11
CA ARG A 31 -6.98 12.21 -1.24
C ARG A 31 -6.50 12.05 -2.70
N PRO A 32 -5.21 11.72 -2.92
CA PRO A 32 -4.72 11.46 -4.28
C PRO A 32 -5.53 10.34 -4.94
N PRO A 33 -5.92 10.47 -6.22
CA PRO A 33 -6.78 9.50 -6.90
C PRO A 33 -6.16 8.10 -7.00
N ALA A 34 -4.83 8.03 -6.97
CA ALA A 34 -4.10 6.76 -6.98
C ALA A 34 -3.97 6.10 -5.60
N CYS A 35 -4.29 6.80 -4.50
CA CYS A 35 -4.06 6.32 -3.14
C CYS A 35 -5.09 5.24 -2.76
N PRO A 36 -4.65 4.01 -2.44
CA PRO A 36 -5.55 2.95 -1.99
C PRO A 36 -6.11 3.25 -0.59
N PRO A 37 -7.21 2.61 -0.20
CA PRO A 37 -7.71 2.70 1.16
C PRO A 37 -6.68 2.14 2.16
N LEU A 38 -6.36 2.92 3.18
CA LEU A 38 -5.41 2.54 4.24
C LEU A 38 -6.10 2.14 5.55
N ASP A 39 -7.41 2.34 5.64
CA ASP A 39 -8.20 2.02 6.83
C ASP A 39 -8.39 0.50 6.98
N PRO A 40 -8.49 0.00 8.23
CA PRO A 40 -8.71 -1.41 8.46
C PRO A 40 -10.11 -1.85 8.03
N VAL A 41 -10.20 -3.03 7.41
CA VAL A 41 -11.47 -3.68 7.13
C VAL A 41 -11.97 -4.48 8.33
N LEU A 42 -13.29 -4.64 8.42
CA LEU A 42 -13.95 -5.42 9.47
C LEU A 42 -13.94 -6.91 9.15
N SER A 43 -14.03 -7.76 10.18
CA SER A 43 -14.14 -9.23 10.02
C SER A 43 -15.33 -9.64 9.14
N SER A 44 -16.46 -8.91 9.23
CA SER A 44 -17.65 -9.12 8.40
C SER A 44 -17.35 -8.90 6.92
N ASP A 45 -16.59 -7.85 6.61
CA ASP A 45 -16.23 -7.50 5.24
C ASP A 45 -15.29 -8.56 4.66
N ILE A 46 -14.36 -9.07 5.47
CA ILE A 46 -13.44 -10.14 5.06
C ILE A 46 -14.19 -11.41 4.72
N THR A 47 -15.17 -11.80 5.54
CA THR A 47 -15.97 -13.00 5.29
C THR A 47 -16.67 -12.91 3.95
N SER A 48 -17.21 -11.73 3.61
CA SER A 48 -17.85 -11.49 2.31
C SER A 48 -16.89 -11.54 1.11
N LEU A 49 -15.57 -11.51 1.32
CA LEU A 49 -14.58 -11.66 0.25
C LEU A 49 -14.35 -13.12 -0.13
N PHE A 50 -14.61 -14.07 0.77
CA PHE A 50 -14.43 -15.50 0.49
C PHE A 50 -15.47 -16.04 -0.50
N ASP A 51 -16.66 -15.44 -0.49
CA ASP A 51 -17.78 -15.84 -1.35
C ASP A 51 -17.78 -15.12 -2.72
N LYS A 52 -16.82 -14.22 -2.96
CA LYS A 52 -16.74 -13.44 -4.19
C LYS A 52 -15.69 -14.01 -5.13
N ASP A 53 -16.12 -14.38 -6.33
CA ASP A 53 -15.21 -14.63 -7.43
C ASP A 53 -14.49 -13.32 -7.78
N SER A 54 -13.17 -13.29 -7.56
CA SER A 54 -12.32 -12.17 -7.95
C SER A 54 -11.29 -12.65 -8.96
N HIS A 55 -11.08 -11.86 -10.02
CA HIS A 55 -10.07 -12.19 -11.03
C HIS A 55 -8.64 -11.80 -10.60
N HIS A 56 -8.42 -11.48 -9.32
CA HIS A 56 -7.16 -10.99 -8.78
C HIS A 56 -6.86 -11.60 -7.41
N TYR A 57 -5.62 -11.52 -6.95
CA TYR A 57 -5.29 -11.88 -5.57
C TYR A 57 -5.84 -10.85 -4.58
N THR A 58 -6.29 -11.31 -3.42
CA THR A 58 -6.60 -10.41 -2.29
C THR A 58 -5.78 -10.83 -1.08
N ALA A 59 -4.84 -9.98 -0.66
CA ALA A 59 -4.02 -10.19 0.52
C ALA A 59 -4.56 -9.36 1.69
N ILE A 60 -4.68 -9.97 2.87
CA ILE A 60 -5.18 -9.32 4.08
C ILE A 60 -4.08 -9.43 5.13
N VAL A 61 -3.50 -8.29 5.49
CA VAL A 61 -2.48 -8.19 6.55
C VAL A 61 -3.18 -7.94 7.88
N PHE A 62 -3.12 -8.91 8.78
CA PHE A 62 -3.61 -8.77 10.14
C PHE A 62 -2.51 -8.20 11.02
N GLU A 63 -2.82 -7.13 11.75
CA GLU A 63 -1.83 -6.42 12.57
C GLU A 63 -2.46 -5.76 13.80
N SER A 64 -1.62 -5.28 14.71
CA SER A 64 -2.05 -4.46 15.85
C SER A 64 -2.35 -3.03 15.40
N ASN A 65 -3.13 -2.29 16.21
CA ASN A 65 -3.51 -0.91 15.87
C ASN A 65 -2.30 0.04 15.67
N ASN A 66 -1.25 -0.14 16.47
CA ASN A 66 0.00 0.63 16.39
C ASN A 66 0.95 0.16 15.27
N SER A 67 0.65 -0.93 14.57
CA SER A 67 1.48 -1.44 13.49
C SER A 67 1.18 -0.72 12.17
N TYR A 68 2.25 -0.41 11.45
CA TYR A 68 2.23 0.21 10.12
C TYR A 68 2.49 -0.79 8.98
N VAL A 69 2.78 -2.06 9.30
CA VAL A 69 3.17 -3.08 8.32
C VAL A 69 2.14 -3.20 7.21
N GLY A 70 0.85 -3.32 7.52
CA GLY A 70 -0.19 -3.46 6.49
C GLY A 70 -0.30 -2.22 5.61
N ARG A 71 -0.24 -1.01 6.17
CA ARG A 71 -0.23 0.25 5.39
C ARG A 71 0.98 0.34 4.48
N GLU A 72 2.15 -0.01 5.00
CA GLU A 72 3.39 -0.05 4.21
C GLU A 72 3.30 -1.06 3.06
N VAL A 73 2.78 -2.27 3.30
CA VAL A 73 2.61 -3.30 2.27
C VAL A 73 1.57 -2.88 1.23
N ILE A 74 0.46 -2.25 1.64
CA ILE A 74 -0.53 -1.67 0.71
C ILE A 74 0.15 -0.67 -0.24
N LEU A 75 0.96 0.24 0.30
CA LEU A 75 1.67 1.25 -0.50
C LEU A 75 2.81 0.65 -1.34
N ASP A 76 3.46 -0.42 -0.88
CA ASP A 76 4.47 -1.14 -1.67
C ASP A 76 3.90 -1.79 -2.93
N LEU A 77 2.61 -2.14 -2.91
CA LEU A 77 1.90 -2.85 -3.97
C LEU A 77 0.97 -1.93 -4.80
N ILE A 78 0.91 -0.63 -4.51
CA ILE A 78 0.05 0.35 -5.21
C ILE A 78 0.24 0.37 -6.73
N GLN A 79 1.48 0.16 -7.18
CA GLN A 79 1.87 0.13 -8.60
C GLN A 79 1.70 -1.25 -9.23
N TYR A 80 1.28 -2.26 -8.48
CA TYR A 80 1.08 -3.60 -9.00
C TYR A 80 -0.39 -3.81 -9.38
N GLU A 81 -0.60 -4.59 -10.42
CA GLU A 81 -1.92 -5.08 -10.84
C GLU A 81 -2.08 -6.55 -10.49
N ASN A 82 -3.29 -7.07 -10.70
CA ASN A 82 -3.68 -8.43 -10.35
C ASN A 82 -3.59 -8.74 -8.84
N ILE A 83 -3.48 -7.72 -7.98
CA ILE A 83 -3.47 -7.88 -6.53
C ILE A 83 -4.11 -6.68 -5.84
N ILE A 84 -4.88 -6.96 -4.79
CA ILE A 84 -5.37 -5.98 -3.82
C ILE A 84 -4.83 -6.36 -2.45
N VAL A 85 -4.29 -5.38 -1.73
CA VAL A 85 -3.88 -5.55 -0.34
C VAL A 85 -4.83 -4.77 0.55
N LYS A 86 -5.26 -5.40 1.65
CA LYS A 86 -6.07 -4.81 2.71
C LYS A 86 -5.39 -5.04 4.05
N ARG A 87 -5.70 -4.23 5.06
CA ARG A 87 -5.29 -4.47 6.44
C ARG A 87 -6.49 -4.74 7.33
N ALA A 88 -6.30 -5.51 8.39
CA ALA A 88 -7.31 -5.81 9.39
C ALA A 88 -6.68 -5.79 10.79
N LEU A 89 -7.46 -5.39 11.78
CA LEU A 89 -6.98 -5.31 13.17
C LEU A 89 -7.17 -6.63 13.90
N ASN A 90 -6.33 -6.88 14.89
CA ASN A 90 -6.36 -8.08 15.72
C ASN A 90 -7.39 -8.05 16.87
N PHE A 91 -8.47 -7.27 16.74
CA PHE A 91 -9.47 -7.11 17.79
C PHE A 91 -10.41 -8.33 17.92
N ASP A 92 -10.74 -8.96 16.80
CA ASP A 92 -11.64 -10.11 16.75
C ASP A 92 -10.86 -11.43 16.86
N LYS A 93 -10.56 -11.84 18.09
CA LYS A 93 -9.76 -13.04 18.36
C LYS A 93 -10.42 -14.33 17.84
N LEU A 94 -11.73 -14.45 17.99
CA LEU A 94 -12.47 -15.63 17.53
C LEU A 94 -12.41 -15.77 16.01
N PHE A 95 -12.46 -14.65 15.29
CA PHE A 95 -12.28 -14.65 13.84
C PHE A 95 -10.86 -15.04 13.44
N LEU A 96 -9.83 -14.51 14.12
CA LEU A 96 -8.44 -14.89 13.87
C LEU A 96 -8.19 -16.39 14.10
N GLU A 97 -8.73 -16.95 15.19
CA GLU A 97 -8.62 -18.38 15.50
C GLU A 97 -9.24 -19.26 14.40
N LYS A 98 -10.42 -18.87 13.88
CA LYS A 98 -11.05 -19.56 12.73
C LYS A 98 -10.20 -19.54 11.47
N LEU A 99 -9.42 -18.48 11.27
CA LEU A 99 -8.47 -18.37 10.15
C LEU A 99 -7.12 -19.05 10.44
N GLY A 100 -6.93 -19.63 11.63
CA GLY A 100 -5.67 -20.24 12.05
C GLY A 100 -4.57 -19.24 12.38
N ILE A 101 -4.92 -17.98 12.66
CA ILE A 101 -3.96 -16.92 12.99
C ILE A 101 -3.69 -16.92 14.50
N THR A 102 -2.47 -17.27 14.88
CA THR A 102 -2.03 -17.33 16.29
C THR A 102 -1.27 -16.10 16.76
N SER A 103 -0.66 -15.36 15.83
CA SER A 103 0.13 -14.16 16.11
C SER A 103 0.01 -13.14 14.99
N VAL A 104 0.22 -11.87 15.33
CA VAL A 104 0.29 -10.77 14.37
C VAL A 104 1.69 -10.10 14.44
N PRO A 105 2.21 -9.57 13.32
CA PRO A 105 1.55 -9.48 12.02
C PRO A 105 1.53 -10.79 11.24
N SER A 106 0.46 -11.03 10.50
CA SER A 106 0.27 -12.21 9.64
C SER A 106 -0.45 -11.82 8.35
N CYS A 107 -0.37 -12.66 7.31
CA CYS A 107 -1.02 -12.36 6.04
C CYS A 107 -1.82 -13.55 5.55
N TYR A 108 -3.08 -13.29 5.22
CA TYR A 108 -4.01 -14.23 4.64
C TYR A 108 -4.18 -13.91 3.16
N LEU A 109 -4.18 -14.92 2.29
CA LEU A 109 -4.26 -14.75 0.85
C LEU A 109 -5.50 -15.44 0.31
N ILE A 110 -6.24 -14.73 -0.53
CA ILE A 110 -7.33 -15.26 -1.35
C ILE A 110 -6.82 -15.23 -2.80
N HIS A 111 -6.82 -16.39 -3.43
CA HIS A 111 -6.41 -16.58 -4.82
C HIS A 111 -7.58 -16.31 -5.78
N PRO A 112 -7.30 -15.99 -7.06
CA PRO A 112 -8.34 -15.78 -8.07
C PRO A 112 -9.24 -17.00 -8.32
N ASN A 113 -8.79 -18.20 -7.94
CA ASN A 113 -9.54 -19.45 -8.08
C ASN A 113 -10.43 -19.76 -6.86
N GLY A 114 -10.57 -18.83 -5.92
CA GLY A 114 -11.34 -18.99 -4.68
C GLY A 114 -10.61 -19.71 -3.54
N SER A 115 -9.48 -20.36 -3.81
CA SER A 115 -8.66 -20.95 -2.73
C SER A 115 -8.08 -19.86 -1.84
N HIS A 116 -8.04 -20.09 -0.53
CA HIS A 116 -7.59 -19.09 0.41
C HIS A 116 -6.94 -19.73 1.63
N GLY A 117 -6.02 -19.01 2.28
CA GLY A 117 -5.28 -19.53 3.41
C GLY A 117 -4.24 -18.58 3.96
N LEU A 118 -3.66 -18.96 5.10
CA LEU A 118 -2.57 -18.24 5.72
C LEU A 118 -1.28 -18.43 4.91
N ILE A 119 -0.56 -17.34 4.62
CA ILE A 119 0.76 -17.44 3.99
C ILE A 119 1.78 -17.81 5.06
N ASN A 120 2.54 -18.88 4.80
CA ASN A 120 3.69 -19.23 5.62
C ASN A 120 4.88 -18.33 5.30
N ILE A 121 5.16 -17.36 6.17
CA ILE A 121 6.25 -16.40 6.00
C ILE A 121 7.28 -16.60 7.10
N LEU A 122 8.54 -16.78 6.71
CA LEU A 122 9.66 -17.04 7.62
C LEU A 122 9.85 -15.95 8.70
N LYS A 123 9.62 -14.68 8.32
CA LYS A 123 9.69 -13.54 9.24
C LYS A 123 8.54 -12.57 8.93
N PRO A 124 7.71 -12.20 9.92
CA PRO A 124 6.55 -11.33 9.71
C PRO A 124 6.98 -9.85 9.59
N LEU A 125 7.79 -9.55 8.58
CA LEU A 125 8.33 -8.22 8.30
C LEU A 125 7.75 -7.69 6.98
N ARG A 126 7.59 -6.37 6.87
CA ARG A 126 7.13 -5.68 5.66
C ARG A 126 7.80 -6.21 4.38
N SER A 127 9.14 -6.31 4.38
CA SER A 127 9.90 -6.73 3.19
C SER A 127 9.55 -8.14 2.73
N PHE A 128 9.30 -9.06 3.67
CA PHE A 128 8.92 -10.44 3.36
C PHE A 128 7.50 -10.52 2.79
N PHE A 129 6.53 -9.82 3.40
CA PHE A 129 5.18 -9.70 2.84
C PHE A 129 5.22 -9.11 1.44
N SER A 130 5.85 -7.94 1.27
CA SER A 130 5.92 -7.25 -0.01
C SER A 130 6.64 -8.08 -1.08
N SER A 131 7.76 -8.74 -0.75
CA SER A 131 8.50 -9.57 -1.70
C SER A 131 7.69 -10.79 -2.13
N TYR A 132 7.04 -11.48 -1.18
CA TYR A 132 6.20 -12.64 -1.49
C TYR A 132 5.04 -12.25 -2.41
N LEU A 133 4.28 -11.21 -2.05
CA LEU A 133 3.13 -10.76 -2.82
C LEU A 133 3.51 -10.30 -4.23
N LYS A 134 4.66 -9.63 -4.39
CA LYS A 134 5.21 -9.23 -5.71
C LYS A 134 5.64 -10.42 -6.56
N SER A 135 5.95 -11.56 -5.96
CA SER A 135 6.38 -12.78 -6.67
C SER A 135 5.23 -13.67 -7.12
N LEU A 136 3.99 -13.37 -6.72
CA LEU A 136 2.83 -14.17 -7.08
C LEU A 136 2.63 -14.21 -8.60
N PRO A 137 2.21 -15.35 -9.17
CA PRO A 137 2.01 -15.48 -10.61
C PRO A 137 1.00 -14.46 -11.14
N GLY A 138 1.41 -13.68 -12.15
CA GLY A 138 0.59 -12.65 -12.77
C GLY A 138 0.52 -11.33 -12.00
N VAL A 139 1.12 -11.22 -10.81
CA VAL A 139 1.31 -9.93 -10.14
C VAL A 139 2.50 -9.23 -10.79
N ARG A 140 2.24 -8.09 -11.42
CA ARG A 140 3.25 -7.32 -12.15
C ARG A 140 3.02 -5.84 -11.97
N LYS A 141 4.06 -5.04 -12.20
CA LYS A 141 3.93 -3.59 -12.20
C LYS A 141 3.01 -3.17 -13.35
N LYS A 142 2.09 -2.26 -13.04
CA LYS A 142 1.29 -1.54 -14.04
C LYS A 142 2.26 -0.92 -15.03
N LEU A 143 2.06 -1.17 -16.32
CA LEU A 143 2.72 -0.39 -17.36
C LEU A 143 2.20 1.03 -17.19
N LEU A 144 3.04 1.91 -16.65
CA LEU A 144 2.75 3.33 -16.64
C LEU A 144 2.66 3.74 -18.10
N LEU A 145 1.44 3.89 -18.63
CA LEU A 145 1.24 4.81 -19.75
C LEU A 145 1.95 6.10 -19.33
N PRO A 146 2.77 6.72 -20.21
CA PRO A 146 3.47 7.96 -19.84
C PRO A 146 2.44 8.86 -19.19
N LEU A 147 2.70 9.29 -17.95
CA LEU A 147 1.88 10.31 -17.31
C LEU A 147 1.69 11.37 -18.38
N GLN A 148 0.44 11.59 -18.82
CA GLN A 148 0.12 12.78 -19.57
C GLN A 148 0.39 13.91 -18.58
N LEU A 149 1.63 14.39 -18.60
CA LEU A 149 2.00 15.66 -18.01
C LEU A 149 0.94 16.64 -18.51
N PRO A 150 0.36 17.47 -17.62
CA PRO A 150 -0.61 18.45 -18.06
C PRO A 150 -0.03 19.18 -19.25
N VAL A 151 -0.75 19.15 -20.37
CA VAL A 151 -0.38 19.83 -21.61
C VAL A 151 0.02 21.24 -21.21
N GLN A 152 1.30 21.58 -21.34
CA GLN A 152 1.71 22.97 -21.29
C GLN A 152 0.94 23.64 -22.42
N GLU A 153 0.04 24.55 -22.07
CA GLU A 153 -0.50 25.48 -23.03
C GLU A 153 0.67 26.20 -23.66
N ASN A 154 0.94 25.87 -24.93
CA ASN A 154 1.87 26.61 -25.77
C ASN A 154 1.33 28.04 -25.91
N LYS A 155 1.82 28.94 -25.06
CA LYS A 155 2.01 30.33 -25.45
C LYS A 155 3.49 30.50 -25.79
N GLU A 156 3.76 30.48 -27.09
CA GLU A 156 4.96 31.09 -27.63
C GLU A 156 5.02 32.54 -27.15
N GLU A 157 6.04 32.89 -26.38
CA GLU A 157 6.95 34.02 -26.66
C GLU A 157 7.91 34.27 -25.49
N SER A 158 9.14 33.78 -25.65
CA SER A 158 10.41 34.50 -25.47
C SER A 158 11.51 33.55 -24.98
N THR A 159 12.52 33.43 -25.83
CA THR A 159 13.72 32.64 -25.67
C THR A 159 14.64 33.22 -24.59
N GLU A 160 14.72 32.57 -23.43
CA GLU A 160 15.93 32.64 -22.59
C GLU A 160 16.31 31.23 -22.13
N ILE A 161 17.28 30.65 -22.83
CA ILE A 161 17.91 29.39 -22.48
C ILE A 161 18.68 29.62 -21.18
N LYS A 162 18.12 29.23 -20.04
CA LYS A 162 18.83 29.25 -18.76
C LYS A 162 19.80 28.06 -18.71
N VAL A 163 21.05 28.33 -19.08
CA VAL A 163 22.20 27.42 -18.98
C VAL A 163 22.29 26.89 -17.55
N TRP A 164 22.28 25.56 -17.39
CA TRP A 164 22.45 24.89 -16.11
C TRP A 164 23.89 25.08 -15.63
N LYS A 165 24.07 25.57 -14.40
CA LYS A 165 25.39 25.68 -13.76
C LYS A 165 25.81 24.29 -13.26
N GLU A 166 26.97 23.83 -13.73
CA GLU A 166 27.62 22.64 -13.16
C GLU A 166 28.05 22.91 -11.71
N PHE A 167 27.95 21.89 -10.86
CA PHE A 167 28.42 21.93 -9.48
C PHE A 167 29.92 21.67 -9.43
N ASP A 168 30.66 22.56 -8.76
CA ASP A 168 32.07 22.37 -8.48
C ASP A 168 32.30 21.20 -7.50
N LYS A 169 33.41 20.51 -7.70
CA LYS A 169 33.83 19.26 -7.04
C LYS A 169 34.56 19.51 -5.73
#